data_AF-A0A7K2NRJ5-F1
#
_entry.id   AF-A0A7K2NRJ5-F1
#
_cell.length_a   1.000
_cell.length_b   1.000
_cell.length_c   1.000
_cell.angle_alpha   90.00
_cell.angle_beta   90.00
_cell.angle_gamma   90.00
#
_symmetry.space_group_name_H-M   'P 1'
#
loop_
_entity.id
_entity.type
_entity.pdbx_description
1 polymer ?
#
loop_
_entity_poly.entity_id
_entity_poly.type
_entity_poly.pdbx_seq_one_letter_code
_entity_poly.pdbx_strand_id
1 'polypeptide(L)' 'DVAALALALDPEMVVIGGWAAGLDGVLEPLRRELARYCLRPPRVALSLLGEAAVATGALRLALDHVEEQLFAVEGATARR' A
#
# COMPACT_ATOMS: atom_id res chain seq x y z
N ASP A 1 -1.16 -14.20 -6.23
CA ASP A 1 -0.08 -14.28 -7.21
C ASP A 1 0.44 -12.88 -7.50
N VAL A 2 1.65 -12.53 -7.04
CA VAL A 2 2.13 -11.12 -7.07
C VAL A 2 2.43 -10.66 -8.50
N ALA A 3 2.90 -11.56 -9.37
CA ALA A 3 3.19 -11.26 -10.77
C ALA A 3 1.93 -10.89 -11.56
N ALA A 4 0.83 -11.61 -11.34
CA ALA A 4 -0.44 -11.29 -11.98
C ALA A 4 -0.95 -9.88 -11.60
N LEU A 5 -0.83 -9.51 -10.32
CA LEU A 5 -1.21 -8.18 -9.84
C LEU A 5 -0.29 -7.08 -10.42
N ALA A 6 1.02 -7.34 -10.47
CA ALA A 6 1.98 -6.41 -11.05
C ALA A 6 1.70 -6.15 -12.54
N LEU A 7 1.35 -7.19 -13.30
CA LEU A 7 0.98 -7.07 -14.72
C LEU A 7 -0.35 -6.34 -14.93
N ALA A 8 -1.30 -6.49 -14.00
CA ALA A 8 -2.61 -5.86 -14.10
C ALA A 8 -2.57 -4.36 -13.74
N LEU A 9 -1.75 -3.98 -12.75
CA LEU A 9 -1.73 -2.62 -12.21
C LEU A 9 -0.53 -1.77 -12.68
N ASP A 10 0.53 -2.39 -13.22
CA ASP A 10 1.83 -1.76 -13.55
C ASP A 10 2.35 -0.78 -12.47
N PRO A 11 2.46 -1.21 -11.20
CA PRO A 11 2.86 -0.31 -10.13
C PRO A 11 4.34 0.05 -10.22
N GLU A 12 4.74 1.23 -9.74
CA GLU A 12 6.16 1.58 -9.63
C GLU A 12 6.87 0.78 -8.50
N MET A 13 6.11 0.36 -7.49
CA MET A 13 6.63 -0.35 -6.31
C MET A 13 5.62 -1.33 -5.72
N VAL A 14 6.12 -2.46 -5.24
CA VAL A 14 5.42 -3.42 -4.40
C VAL A 14 6.05 -3.40 -3.00
N VAL A 15 5.23 -3.10 -1.99
CA VAL A 15 5.65 -3.10 -0.58
C VAL A 15 5.10 -4.35 0.11
N ILE A 16 5.99 -5.11 0.74
CA ILE A 16 5.66 -6.33 1.47
C ILE A 16 5.51 -6.00 2.95
N GLY A 17 4.30 -6.17 3.48
CA GLY A 17 3.98 -5.97 4.89
C GLY A 17 3.64 -7.27 5.63
N GLY A 18 3.22 -7.13 6.89
CA GLY A 18 2.84 -8.23 7.76
C GLY A 18 4.04 -9.06 8.20
N TRP A 19 3.80 -10.33 8.55
CA TRP A 19 4.81 -11.24 9.11
C TRP A 19 6.07 -11.37 8.23
N ALA A 20 5.92 -11.23 6.91
CA ALA A 20 7.00 -11.34 5.96
C ALA A 20 8.03 -10.19 6.07
N ALA A 21 7.70 -9.08 6.72
CA ALA A 21 8.64 -7.98 6.96
C ALA A 21 9.79 -8.35 7.91
N GLY A 22 9.66 -9.43 8.70
CA GLY A 22 10.72 -9.95 9.57
C GLY A 22 11.51 -11.12 8.98
N LEU A 23 11.22 -11.53 7.74
CA LEU A 23 11.91 -12.64 7.10
C LEU A 23 13.04 -12.16 6.21
N ASP A 24 14.27 -12.43 6.65
CA ASP A 24 15.45 -12.21 5.82
C ASP A 24 15.38 -13.03 4.53
N GLY A 25 15.77 -12.41 3.41
CA GLY A 25 15.92 -13.09 2.13
C GLY A 25 14.64 -13.34 1.33
N VAL A 26 13.47 -12.84 1.74
CA VAL A 26 12.21 -13.00 0.97
C VAL A 26 12.14 -12.10 -0.27
N LEU A 27 12.83 -10.96 -0.24
CA LEU A 27 12.79 -10.00 -1.34
C LEU A 27 13.43 -10.52 -2.62
N GLU A 28 14.56 -11.22 -2.51
CA GLU A 28 15.34 -11.62 -3.69
C GLU A 28 14.64 -12.69 -4.54
N PRO A 29 14.05 -13.75 -3.96
CA PRO A 29 13.21 -14.68 -4.71
C PRO A 29 12.04 -13.99 -5.41
N LEU A 30 11.38 -13.05 -4.72
CA LEU A 30 10.23 -12.34 -5.30
C LEU A 30 10.66 -11.42 -6.46
N ARG A 31 11.77 -10.69 -6.32
CA ARG A 31 12.36 -9.88 -7.40
C ARG A 31 12.69 -10.73 -8.61
N ARG A 32 13.32 -11.89 -8.40
CA ARG A 32 13.64 -12.84 -9.47
C ARG A 32 12.39 -13.34 -10.18
N GLU A 33 11.34 -13.67 -9.43
CA GLU A 33 10.09 -14.15 -10.04
C GLU A 33 9.39 -13.05 -10.84
N LEU A 34 9.34 -11.82 -10.33
CA LEU A 34 8.78 -10.69 -11.06
C LEU A 34 9.57 -10.36 -12.33
N ALA A 35 10.90 -10.47 -12.30
CA ALA A 35 11.75 -10.27 -13.48
C ALA A 35 11.52 -11.32 -14.58
N ARG A 36 10.94 -12.48 -14.27
CA ARG A 36 10.60 -13.51 -15.27
C ARG A 36 9.33 -13.17 -16.06
N TYR A 37 8.39 -12.43 -15.46
CA TYR A 37 7.09 -12.15 -16.08
C TYR A 37 6.89 -10.69 -16.47
N CYS A 38 7.57 -9.76 -15.80
CA CYS A 38 7.42 -8.32 -16.04
C CYS A 38 8.55 -7.80 -16.92
N LEU A 39 8.22 -7.14 -18.03
CA LEU A 39 9.19 -6.44 -18.89
C LEU A 39 9.97 -5.35 -18.11
N ARG A 40 9.27 -4.63 -17.23
CA ARG A 40 9.81 -3.64 -16.31
C ARG A 40 9.40 -4.03 -14.89
N PRO A 41 10.19 -4.84 -14.18
CA PRO A 41 9.79 -5.31 -12.86
C PRO A 41 9.70 -4.13 -11.88
N PRO A 42 8.66 -4.09 -11.03
CA PRO A 42 8.51 -3.03 -10.04
C PRO A 42 9.58 -3.14 -8.96
N ARG A 43 9.88 -2.03 -8.28
CA ARG A 43 10.74 -2.09 -7.09
C ARG A 43 10.03 -2.89 -6.00
N VAL A 44 10.77 -3.74 -5.29
CA VAL A 44 10.23 -4.52 -4.16
C VAL A 44 10.95 -4.16 -2.87
N ALA A 45 10.18 -3.74 -1.87
CA ALA A 45 10.67 -3.33 -0.56
C ALA A 45 9.87 -3.98 0.57
N LEU A 46 10.49 -4.15 1.74
CA LEU A 46 9.78 -4.47 2.98
C LEU A 46 9.22 -3.18 3.59
N SER A 47 8.04 -3.27 4.20
CA SER A 47 7.45 -2.16 4.93
C SER A 47 8.30 -1.80 6.15
N LEU A 48 8.64 -0.51 6.29
CA LEU A 48 9.35 0.02 7.46
C LEU A 48 8.45 0.12 8.70
N LEU A 49 7.13 0.09 8.51
CA LEU A 49 6.17 0.16 9.62
C LEU A 49 6.03 -1.19 10.34
N GLY A 50 6.54 -2.28 9.78
CA GLY A 50 6.50 -3.61 10.38
C GLY A 50 5.11 -4.00 10.87
N GLU A 51 5.03 -4.50 12.10
CA GLU A 51 3.77 -4.91 12.75
C GLU A 51 2.82 -3.72 13.03
N ALA A 52 3.35 -2.50 13.13
CA ALA A 52 2.55 -1.31 13.38
C ALA A 52 1.76 -0.86 12.14
N ALA A 53 2.07 -1.36 10.94
CA ALA A 53 1.45 -0.90 9.69
C ALA A 53 -0.09 -0.90 9.73
N VAL A 54 -0.69 -1.94 10.31
CA VAL A 54 -2.16 -2.07 10.42
C VAL A 54 -2.71 -1.06 11.42
N ALA A 55 -2.12 -0.97 12.61
CA ALA A 55 -2.58 -0.03 13.65
C ALA A 55 -2.44 1.43 13.21
N THR A 56 -1.34 1.78 12.55
CA THR A 56 -1.11 3.11 11.98
C THR A 56 -2.13 3.44 10.89
N GLY A 57 -2.40 2.49 9.98
CA GLY A 57 -3.42 2.67 8.95
C GLY A 57 -4.82 2.85 9.54
N ALA A 58 -5.18 2.02 10.53
CA ALA A 58 -6.47 2.12 11.22
C ALA A 58 -6.64 3.47 11.94
N LEU A 59 -5.59 3.95 12.61
CA LEU A 59 -5.60 5.26 13.25
C LEU A 59 -5.76 6.38 12.21
N ARG A 60 -5.06 6.33 11.06
CA ARG A 60 -5.22 7.35 10.03
C ARG A 60 -6.63 7.35 9.45
N LEU A 61 -7.21 6.18 9.18
CA LEU A 61 -8.59 6.06 8.71
C LEU A 61 -9.59 6.63 9.72
N ALA A 62 -9.39 6.38 11.02
CA ALA A 62 -10.24 6.96 12.05
C ALA A 62 -10.10 8.49 12.13
N LEU A 63 -8.88 9.01 11.98
CA LEU A 63 -8.63 10.45 11.91
C LEU A 63 -9.24 11.08 10.66
N ASP A 64 -9.09 10.46 9.48
CA ASP A 64 -9.72 10.91 8.23
C ASP A 64 -11.25 11.02 8.42
N HIS A 65 -11.87 10.01 9.05
CA HIS A 65 -13.30 10.03 9.32
C HIS A 65 -13.74 11.17 10.25
N VAL A 66 -12.96 11.46 11.29
CA VAL A 66 -13.23 12.58 12.20
C VAL A 66 -13.00 13.92 11.50
N GLU A 67 -11.94 14.05 10.69
CA GLU A 67 -11.64 15.24 9.89
C GLU A 67 -12.79 15.52 8.90
N GLU A 68 -13.29 14.51 8.20
CA GLU A 68 -14.45 14.63 7.31
C GLU A 68 -15.70 15.12 8.05
N GLN A 69 -15.99 14.60 9.24
CA GLN A 69 -17.16 15.02 10.02
C GLN A 69 -17.05 16.44 10.56
N LEU A 70 -15.87 16.85 11.00
CA LEU A 70 -15.66 18.15 11.64
C LEU A 70 -15.45 19.28 10.64
N PHE A 71 -14.94 18.96 9.45
CA PHE A 71 -14.56 19.96 8.44
C PHE A 71 -15.29 19.80 7.10
N ALA A 72 -16.30 18.93 7.00
CA ALA A 72 -17.23 18.97 5.88
C ALA A 72 -17.90 20.34 5.80
N VAL A 73 -17.48 21.15 4.83
CA VAL A 73 -18.09 22.44 4.56
C VAL A 73 -19.54 22.22 4.11
N GLU A 74 -20.52 22.75 4.85
CA GLU A 74 -21.92 22.91 4.42
C GLU A 74 -22.00 23.91 3.24
N GLY A 75 -21.38 23.57 2.10
CA GLY A 75 -21.22 24.46 0.94
C GLY A 75 -22.30 24.33 -0.13
N ALA A 76 -23.36 23.53 0.11
CA ALA A 76 -24.38 23.24 -0.90
C ALA A 76 -25.79 23.79 -0.58
N THR A 77 -25.92 24.72 0.37
CA THR A 77 -27.18 25.43 0.67
C THR A 77 -27.06 26.94 0.45
N ALA A 78 -26.37 27.38 -0.60
CA ALA A 78 -26.38 28.78 -1.02
C ALA A 78 -26.32 28.96 -2.55
N ARG A 79 -27.29 28.39 -3.26
CA ARG A 79 -27.71 28.93 -4.57
C ARG A 79 -29.19 28.64 -4.82
N ARG A 80 -30.02 29.49 -4.24
CA ARG A 80 -31.33 29.85 -4.81
C ARG A 80 -31.13 30.91 -5.87
#